data_AF-A0A2V7NT79-F1
#
_entry.id   AF-A0A2V7NT79-F1
#
_cell.length_a   1.000
_cell.length_b   1.000
_cell.length_c   1.000
_cell.angle_alpha   90.00
_cell.angle_beta   90.00
_cell.angle_gamma   90.00
#
_symmetry.space_group_name_H-M   'P 1'
#
loop_
_entity.id
_entity.type
_entity.pdbx_description
1 polymer ?
#
loop_
_entity_poly.entity_id
_entity_poly.type
_entity_poly.pdbx_seq_one_letter_code
_entity_poly.pdbx_strand_id
1 'polypeptide(L)'
;MVDTIFFDPEVMIGAKANEDWFLSTNYPRFVSVTSQHGIRPSVYFLAEANQAIAFDDGYTDPVDPILDGHRSVAWMYRSLKFMVGQRLPVPPRIDFSCYLISTGATYDQLLQRVLGDADATLPSLGAPQVYGAAETYYLTDLTQRLQYGQAFATQAAQSSRLRRVSFWTTPDGGGPGQNAAYPFAIEDFLPAPPP
;
A
#
# COMPACT_ATOMS: atom_id res chain seq x y z
N MET A 1 -16.20 -4.08 -15.38
CA MET A 1 -16.17 -5.29 -14.53
C MET A 1 -15.33 -4.97 -13.31
N VAL A 2 -15.78 -5.29 -12.10
CA VAL A 2 -15.00 -5.05 -10.87
C VAL A 2 -14.02 -6.22 -10.68
N ASP A 3 -12.72 -5.95 -10.68
CA ASP A 3 -11.68 -6.98 -10.51
C ASP A 3 -11.40 -7.29 -9.02
N THR A 4 -11.35 -6.27 -8.17
CA THR A 4 -11.01 -6.39 -6.75
C THR A 4 -12.00 -5.59 -5.90
N ILE A 5 -12.43 -6.14 -4.77
CA ILE A 5 -13.16 -5.41 -3.71
C ILE A 5 -12.35 -5.51 -2.42
N PHE A 6 -12.18 -4.36 -1.76
CA PHE A 6 -11.50 -4.27 -0.48
C PHE A 6 -12.50 -4.35 0.66
N PHE A 7 -12.22 -5.22 1.63
CA PHE A 7 -13.02 -5.37 2.85
C PHE A 7 -12.81 -4.21 3.81
N ASP A 8 -11.55 -3.81 3.96
CA ASP A 8 -11.12 -2.82 4.95
C ASP A 8 -9.90 -2.05 4.39
N PRO A 9 -9.94 -0.70 4.41
CA PRO A 9 -8.82 0.13 4.03
C PRO A 9 -7.78 0.27 5.15
N GLU A 10 -6.51 0.39 4.77
CA GLU A 10 -5.40 0.69 5.69
C GLU A 10 -5.37 -0.17 6.96
N VAL A 11 -5.38 -1.49 6.82
CA VAL A 11 -5.36 -2.41 7.97
C VAL A 11 -4.08 -2.20 8.79
N MET A 12 -4.24 -1.78 10.04
CA MET A 12 -3.15 -1.46 10.97
C MET A 12 -3.37 -2.12 12.34
N ILE A 13 -3.05 -3.40 12.42
CA ILE A 13 -3.21 -4.19 13.65
C ILE A 13 -2.37 -3.57 14.78
N GLY A 14 -3.03 -3.23 15.88
CA GLY A 14 -2.44 -2.58 17.06
C GLY A 14 -2.54 -1.05 17.07
N ALA A 15 -2.91 -0.41 15.95
CA ALA A 15 -3.13 1.04 15.89
C ALA A 15 -4.62 1.42 15.90
N LYS A 16 -5.46 0.62 15.24
CA LYS A 16 -6.92 0.83 15.19
C LYS A 16 -7.65 -0.01 16.24
N ALA A 17 -8.64 0.59 16.88
CA ALA A 17 -9.44 -0.09 17.91
C ALA A 17 -10.28 -1.23 17.28
N ASN A 18 -10.17 -2.44 17.86
CA ASN A 18 -10.89 -3.64 17.46
C ASN A 18 -10.63 -4.16 16.03
N GLU A 19 -9.58 -3.69 15.35
CA GLU A 19 -9.24 -4.12 13.98
C GLU A 19 -8.97 -5.62 13.90
N ASP A 20 -8.29 -6.16 14.91
CA ASP A 20 -7.97 -7.57 15.07
C ASP A 20 -9.24 -8.43 15.18
N TRP A 21 -10.18 -8.03 16.03
CA TRP A 21 -11.47 -8.68 16.17
C TRP A 21 -12.29 -8.57 14.88
N PHE A 22 -12.35 -7.39 14.27
CA PHE A 22 -13.13 -7.14 13.06
C PHE A 22 -12.65 -8.02 11.90
N LEU A 23 -11.33 -8.03 11.67
CA LEU A 23 -10.70 -8.82 10.62
C LEU A 23 -10.88 -10.33 10.88
N SER A 24 -10.56 -10.82 12.08
CA SER A 24 -10.68 -12.26 12.39
C SER A 24 -12.11 -12.79 12.32
N THR A 25 -13.10 -11.96 12.67
CA THR A 25 -14.52 -12.36 12.69
C THR A 25 -15.17 -12.32 11.31
N ASN A 26 -14.89 -11.28 10.50
CA ASN A 26 -15.71 -10.99 9.32
C ASN A 26 -14.99 -11.28 7.99
N TYR A 27 -13.66 -11.14 7.95
CA TYR A 27 -12.90 -11.25 6.71
C TYR A 27 -13.00 -12.63 6.04
N PRO A 28 -12.96 -13.78 6.77
CA PRO A 28 -13.12 -15.09 6.13
C PRO A 28 -14.45 -15.24 5.38
N ARG A 29 -15.55 -14.76 5.96
CA ARG A 29 -16.87 -14.78 5.31
C ARG A 29 -16.88 -13.88 4.08
N PHE A 30 -16.32 -12.67 4.20
CA PHE A 30 -16.19 -11.75 3.07
C PHE A 30 -15.41 -12.39 1.90
N VAL A 31 -14.28 -13.02 2.19
CA VAL A 31 -13.46 -13.72 1.18
C VAL A 31 -14.27 -14.84 0.53
N SER A 32 -14.96 -15.66 1.32
CA SER A 32 -15.77 -16.76 0.80
C SER A 32 -16.88 -16.28 -0.14
N VAL A 33 -17.63 -15.24 0.24
CA VAL A 33 -18.76 -14.74 -0.56
C VAL A 33 -18.26 -14.06 -1.82
N THR A 34 -17.28 -13.17 -1.70
CA THR A 34 -16.76 -12.40 -2.85
C THR A 34 -16.13 -13.30 -3.91
N SER A 35 -15.39 -14.32 -3.48
CA SER A 35 -14.75 -15.28 -4.39
C SER A 35 -15.76 -16.13 -5.18
N GLN A 36 -16.93 -16.43 -4.61
CA GLN A 36 -18.01 -17.15 -5.32
C GLN A 36 -18.57 -16.37 -6.51
N HIS A 37 -18.40 -15.05 -6.51
CA HIS A 37 -18.79 -14.18 -7.61
C HIS A 37 -17.66 -13.91 -8.61
N GLY A 38 -16.52 -14.58 -8.47
CA GLY A 38 -15.35 -14.38 -9.34
C GLY A 38 -14.65 -13.03 -9.16
N ILE A 39 -14.94 -12.33 -8.05
CA ILE A 39 -14.29 -11.07 -7.69
C ILE A 39 -13.16 -11.38 -6.71
N ARG A 40 -12.04 -10.68 -6.81
CA ARG A 40 -10.91 -10.84 -5.90
C ARG A 40 -11.19 -10.10 -4.58
N PRO A 41 -11.40 -10.79 -3.45
CA PRO A 41 -11.43 -10.13 -2.15
C PRO A 41 -10.02 -9.71 -1.74
N SER A 42 -9.88 -8.55 -1.12
CA SER A 42 -8.62 -8.11 -0.53
C SER A 42 -8.86 -7.22 0.69
N VAL A 43 -7.78 -6.95 1.41
CA VAL A 43 -7.61 -5.76 2.24
C VAL A 43 -6.46 -4.95 1.65
N TYR A 44 -6.26 -3.72 2.10
CA TYR A 44 -5.00 -3.02 1.85
C TYR A 44 -4.45 -2.43 3.14
N PHE A 45 -3.13 -2.25 3.19
CA PHE A 45 -2.39 -1.84 4.37
C PHE A 45 -1.94 -0.38 4.27
N LEU A 46 -1.30 0.15 5.31
CA LEU A 46 -0.64 1.46 5.26
C LEU A 46 0.87 1.28 5.05
N ALA A 47 1.41 1.93 4.02
CA ALA A 47 2.84 2.22 3.94
C ALA A 47 3.11 3.64 4.46
N GLU A 48 3.98 3.79 5.45
CA GLU A 48 4.37 5.09 5.99
C GLU A 48 5.49 5.71 5.15
N ALA A 49 5.11 6.28 4.01
CA ALA A 49 6.05 6.83 3.02
C ALA A 49 6.42 8.30 3.23
N ASN A 50 6.43 8.77 4.48
CA ASN A 50 7.05 10.04 4.83
C ASN A 50 8.58 9.89 4.79
N GLN A 51 9.30 10.80 4.14
CA GLN A 51 10.76 10.72 3.98
C GLN A 51 11.51 10.49 5.30
N ALA A 52 11.10 11.13 6.39
CA ALA A 52 11.74 10.97 7.69
C ALA A 52 11.51 9.58 8.31
N ILE A 53 10.45 8.87 7.91
CA ILE A 53 10.15 7.51 8.33
C ILE A 53 10.78 6.50 7.38
N ALA A 54 10.63 6.71 6.08
CA ALA A 54 11.13 5.80 5.06
C ALA A 54 12.64 5.69 5.02
N PHE A 55 13.37 6.77 5.33
CA PHE A 55 14.83 6.77 5.38
C PHE A 55 15.40 6.69 6.81
N ASP A 56 14.60 6.27 7.79
CA ASP A 56 15.08 6.03 9.15
C ASP A 56 15.80 4.67 9.25
N ASP A 57 17.02 4.61 8.70
CA ASP A 57 17.88 3.41 8.76
C ASP A 57 18.26 3.03 10.20
N GLY A 58 18.17 3.98 11.13
CA GLY A 58 18.45 3.77 12.56
C GLY A 58 17.26 3.28 13.37
N TYR A 59 16.08 3.11 12.75
CA TYR A 59 14.90 2.62 13.42
C TYR A 59 15.13 1.23 14.01
N THR A 60 14.70 1.03 15.26
CA THR A 60 14.65 -0.29 15.90
C THR A 60 13.21 -0.57 16.32
N ASP A 61 12.69 -1.71 15.90
CA ASP A 61 11.34 -2.14 16.27
C ASP A 61 11.35 -2.87 17.61
N PRO A 62 10.49 -2.48 18.57
CA PRO A 62 10.48 -3.09 19.89
C PRO A 62 9.90 -4.52 19.94
N VAL A 63 9.22 -4.98 18.89
CA VAL A 63 8.46 -6.24 18.85
C VAL A 63 8.96 -7.18 17.76
N ASP A 64 9.30 -6.62 16.60
CA ASP A 64 9.57 -7.36 15.37
C ASP A 64 10.93 -6.94 14.80
N PRO A 65 12.05 -7.54 15.23
CA PRO A 65 13.41 -7.12 14.81
C PRO A 65 13.65 -7.15 13.30
N ILE A 66 12.85 -7.88 12.53
CA ILE A 66 12.91 -7.84 11.06
C ILE A 66 12.53 -6.46 10.49
N LEU A 67 11.84 -5.62 11.28
CA LEU A 67 11.48 -4.25 10.94
C LEU A 67 12.56 -3.22 11.29
N ASP A 68 13.68 -3.63 11.89
CA ASP A 68 14.81 -2.73 12.14
C ASP A 68 15.29 -2.11 10.82
N GLY A 69 15.36 -0.78 10.76
CA GLY A 69 15.64 -0.03 9.53
C GLY A 69 14.53 -0.02 8.48
N HIS A 70 13.36 -0.63 8.73
CA HIS A 70 12.28 -0.80 7.75
C HIS A 70 10.94 -0.24 8.25
N ARG A 71 10.98 0.90 8.94
CA ARG A 71 9.80 1.51 9.57
C ARG A 71 8.64 1.76 8.60
N SER A 72 8.94 2.06 7.32
CA SER A 72 7.94 2.40 6.31
C SER A 72 6.88 1.32 6.07
N VAL A 73 7.18 0.06 6.38
CA VAL A 73 6.28 -1.09 6.17
C VAL A 73 5.85 -1.76 7.48
N ALA A 74 6.09 -1.11 8.63
CA ALA A 74 5.81 -1.71 9.94
C ALA A 74 4.35 -2.15 10.10
N TRP A 75 3.40 -1.32 9.68
CA TRP A 75 1.98 -1.67 9.72
C TRP A 75 1.60 -2.78 8.74
N MET A 76 2.20 -2.78 7.54
CA MET A 76 1.99 -3.85 6.57
C MET A 76 2.44 -5.19 7.16
N TYR A 77 3.65 -5.23 7.72
CA TYR A 77 4.23 -6.44 8.32
C TYR A 77 3.41 -6.93 9.52
N ARG A 78 3.10 -6.06 10.49
CA ARG A 78 2.35 -6.45 11.69
C ARG A 78 0.95 -6.96 11.35
N SER A 79 0.27 -6.31 10.42
CA SER A 79 -1.06 -6.74 9.95
C SER A 79 -1.00 -8.07 9.21
N LEU A 80 -0.03 -8.27 8.31
CA LEU A 80 0.17 -9.56 7.63
C LEU A 80 0.57 -10.67 8.61
N LYS A 81 1.44 -10.38 9.57
CA LYS A 81 1.86 -11.33 10.62
C LYS A 81 0.66 -11.78 11.45
N PHE A 82 -0.23 -10.86 11.81
CA PHE A 82 -1.49 -11.19 12.47
C PHE A 82 -2.37 -12.09 11.60
N MET A 83 -2.58 -11.75 10.33
CA MET A 83 -3.38 -12.55 9.41
C MET A 83 -2.84 -13.98 9.29
N VAL A 84 -1.53 -14.14 9.11
CA VAL A 84 -0.87 -15.44 9.07
C VAL A 84 -1.04 -16.20 10.39
N GLY A 85 -0.80 -15.54 11.53
CA GLY A 85 -0.96 -16.12 12.86
C GLY A 85 -2.38 -16.60 13.16
N GLN A 86 -3.39 -15.89 12.65
CA GLN A 86 -4.81 -16.23 12.76
C GLN A 86 -5.32 -17.15 11.63
N ARG A 87 -4.43 -17.60 10.72
CA ARG A 87 -4.78 -18.42 9.54
C ARG A 87 -5.85 -17.78 8.65
N LEU A 88 -5.85 -16.46 8.56
CA LEU A 88 -6.73 -15.72 7.66
C LEU A 88 -6.21 -15.82 6.21
N PRO A 89 -7.09 -15.72 5.20
CA PRO A 89 -6.67 -15.69 3.80
C PRO A 89 -5.70 -14.53 3.53
N VAL A 90 -4.49 -14.79 3.03
CA VAL A 90 -3.56 -13.71 2.66
C VAL A 90 -3.84 -13.27 1.23
N PRO A 91 -3.94 -11.95 0.93
CA PRO A 91 -4.14 -11.48 -0.44
C PRO A 91 -3.03 -11.92 -1.41
N PRO A 92 -3.34 -12.30 -2.66
CA PRO A 92 -2.34 -12.71 -3.65
C PRO A 92 -1.54 -11.54 -4.24
N ARG A 93 -1.95 -10.30 -3.97
CA ARG A 93 -1.20 -9.06 -4.18
C ARG A 93 -1.33 -8.25 -2.89
N ILE A 94 -0.22 -7.77 -2.36
CA ILE A 94 -0.19 -6.93 -1.17
C ILE A 94 -0.44 -5.48 -1.61
N ASP A 95 -1.67 -5.04 -1.41
CA ASP A 95 -2.09 -3.68 -1.70
C ASP A 95 -1.87 -2.77 -0.48
N PHE A 96 -1.48 -1.51 -0.70
CA PHE A 96 -1.29 -0.52 0.35
C PHE A 96 -1.68 0.89 -0.08
N SER A 97 -2.03 1.74 0.89
CA SER A 97 -2.03 3.19 0.69
C SER A 97 -0.57 3.68 0.73
N CYS A 98 -0.20 4.54 -0.22
CA CYS A 98 1.18 4.99 -0.40
C CYS A 98 1.23 6.51 -0.58
N TYR A 99 1.22 7.24 0.52
CA TYR A 99 1.30 8.70 0.53
C TYR A 99 2.76 9.15 0.61
N LEU A 100 3.40 9.37 -0.54
CA LEU A 100 4.80 9.80 -0.59
C LEU A 100 4.90 11.26 -0.17
N ILE A 101 5.46 11.51 1.01
CA ILE A 101 5.70 12.87 1.54
C ILE A 101 7.20 13.14 1.50
N SER A 102 7.63 13.94 0.52
CA SER A 102 9.03 14.31 0.33
C SER A 102 9.37 15.63 1.00
N THR A 103 10.57 15.69 1.59
CA THR A 103 11.22 16.91 2.09
C THR A 103 12.55 17.18 1.39
N GLY A 104 12.80 16.54 0.24
CA GLY A 104 14.01 16.74 -0.56
C GLY A 104 14.40 15.57 -1.46
N ALA A 105 13.89 14.37 -1.20
CA ALA A 105 14.09 13.19 -2.05
C ALA A 105 13.14 13.19 -3.26
N THR A 106 13.47 12.45 -4.32
CA THR A 106 12.51 12.22 -5.39
C THR A 106 11.43 11.24 -4.95
N TYR A 107 10.24 11.31 -5.57
CA TYR A 107 9.19 10.32 -5.33
C TYR A 107 9.63 8.89 -5.69
N ASP A 108 10.47 8.75 -6.72
CA ASP A 108 11.05 7.47 -7.12
C ASP A 108 11.94 6.89 -6.02
N GLN A 109 12.81 7.70 -5.39
CA GLN A 109 13.66 7.26 -4.27
C GLN A 109 12.82 6.81 -3.07
N LEU A 110 11.76 7.54 -2.72
CA LEU A 110 10.86 7.16 -1.62
C LEU A 110 10.11 5.87 -1.92
N LEU A 111 9.52 5.76 -3.12
CA LEU A 111 8.78 4.57 -3.52
C LEU A 111 9.68 3.35 -3.63
N GLN A 112 10.89 3.50 -4.20
CA GLN A 112 11.89 2.45 -4.26
C GLN A 112 12.23 1.92 -2.87
N ARG A 113 12.40 2.83 -1.90
CA ARG A 113 12.67 2.44 -0.51
C ARG A 113 11.51 1.68 0.11
N VAL A 114 10.28 2.18 0.02
CA VAL A 114 9.09 1.48 0.55
C VAL A 114 8.96 0.08 -0.03
N LEU A 115 9.12 -0.06 -1.35
CA LEU A 115 9.08 -1.37 -2.01
C LEU A 115 10.26 -2.26 -1.61
N GLY A 116 11.45 -1.67 -1.38
CA GLY A 116 12.62 -2.38 -0.88
C GLY A 116 12.43 -2.91 0.54
N ASP A 117 11.86 -2.09 1.44
CA ASP A 117 11.50 -2.50 2.80
C ASP A 117 10.44 -3.61 2.77
N ALA A 118 9.46 -3.53 1.87
CA ALA A 118 8.47 -4.58 1.68
C ALA A 118 9.10 -5.90 1.20
N ASP A 119 10.05 -5.84 0.28
CA ASP A 119 10.80 -7.01 -0.21
C ASP A 119 11.70 -7.62 0.87
N ALA A 120 12.29 -6.80 1.74
CA ALA A 120 13.15 -7.27 2.82
C ALA A 120 12.37 -7.98 3.95
N THR A 121 11.11 -7.59 4.17
CA THR A 121 10.36 -7.97 5.37
C THR A 121 9.24 -8.97 5.09
N LEU A 122 8.37 -8.68 4.11
CA LEU A 122 7.12 -9.42 3.92
C LEU A 122 7.29 -10.88 3.45
N PRO A 123 8.29 -11.24 2.63
CA PRO A 123 8.49 -12.63 2.21
C PRO A 123 8.73 -13.59 3.38
N SER A 124 9.24 -13.11 4.52
CA SER A 124 9.41 -13.93 5.73
C SER A 124 8.07 -14.47 6.29
N LEU A 125 6.96 -13.83 5.95
CA LEU A 125 5.59 -14.24 6.31
C LEU A 125 4.94 -15.12 5.22
N GLY A 126 5.67 -15.45 4.15
CA GLY A 126 5.14 -16.14 2.98
C GLY A 126 4.29 -15.25 2.06
N ALA A 127 4.32 -13.92 2.26
CA ALA A 127 3.61 -12.98 1.39
C ALA A 127 4.30 -12.90 0.01
N PRO A 128 3.53 -12.74 -1.08
CA PRO A 128 4.10 -12.57 -2.41
C PRO A 128 4.76 -11.19 -2.55
N GLN A 129 5.85 -11.12 -3.32
CA GLN A 129 6.48 -9.87 -3.75
C GLN A 129 5.74 -9.27 -4.94
N VAL A 130 4.43 -9.07 -4.75
CA VAL A 130 3.51 -8.53 -5.75
C VAL A 130 2.67 -7.48 -5.05
N TYR A 131 2.76 -6.25 -5.53
CA TYR A 131 2.36 -5.04 -4.83
C TYR A 131 1.41 -4.19 -5.66
N GLY A 132 0.58 -3.41 -4.97
CA GLY A 132 -0.19 -2.34 -5.58
C GLY A 132 -0.39 -1.17 -4.63
N ALA A 133 -0.32 0.05 -5.17
CA ALA A 133 -0.81 1.21 -4.45
C ALA A 133 -2.33 1.29 -4.65
N ALA A 134 -3.09 0.81 -3.68
CA ALA A 134 -4.55 0.87 -3.70
C ALA A 134 -5.06 2.29 -3.58
N GLU A 135 -4.29 3.18 -2.96
CA GLU A 135 -4.62 4.57 -2.74
C GLU A 135 -3.34 5.41 -2.65
N THR A 136 -3.39 6.66 -3.14
CA THR A 136 -2.28 7.60 -3.09
C THR A 136 -2.74 9.02 -3.44
N TYR A 137 -1.96 10.04 -3.07
CA TYR A 137 -2.26 11.43 -3.40
C TYR A 137 -2.58 11.66 -4.89
N TYR A 138 -3.66 12.41 -5.12
CA TYR A 138 -3.91 13.13 -6.35
C TYR A 138 -3.45 14.58 -6.14
N LEU A 139 -2.19 14.86 -6.46
CA LEU A 139 -1.58 16.18 -6.25
C LEU A 139 -2.20 17.21 -7.19
N THR A 140 -2.57 18.39 -6.66
CA THR A 140 -3.24 19.45 -7.45
C THR A 140 -2.27 20.16 -8.40
N ASP A 141 -0.99 20.27 -8.02
CA ASP A 141 0.06 20.77 -8.91
C ASP A 141 0.37 19.76 -10.02
N LEU A 142 0.27 20.19 -11.27
CA LEU A 142 0.42 19.32 -12.44
C LEU A 142 1.85 18.76 -12.56
N THR A 143 2.86 19.59 -12.28
CA THR A 143 4.26 19.16 -12.42
C THR A 143 4.60 18.13 -11.36
N GLN A 144 4.18 18.39 -10.12
CA GLN A 144 4.35 17.48 -9.00
C GLN A 144 3.58 16.18 -9.22
N ARG A 145 2.33 16.24 -9.70
CA ARG A 145 1.53 15.04 -10.03
C ARG A 145 2.19 14.21 -11.14
N LEU A 146 2.73 14.85 -12.18
CA LEU A 146 3.47 14.16 -13.24
C LEU A 146 4.71 13.45 -12.69
N GLN A 147 5.53 14.13 -11.87
CA GLN A 147 6.70 13.52 -11.23
C GLN A 147 6.31 12.36 -10.30
N TYR A 148 5.20 12.52 -9.58
CA TYR A 148 4.66 11.51 -8.69
C TYR A 148 4.20 10.27 -9.47
N GLY A 149 3.42 10.44 -10.54
CA GLY A 149 2.99 9.35 -11.41
C GLY A 149 4.16 8.65 -12.11
N GLN A 150 5.16 9.42 -12.56
CA GLN A 150 6.38 8.89 -13.16
C GLN A 150 7.19 8.00 -12.21
N ALA A 151 7.20 8.28 -10.90
CA ALA A 151 7.85 7.40 -9.93
C ALA A 151 7.27 5.98 -9.96
N PHE A 152 5.94 5.85 -10.00
CA PHE A 152 5.31 4.54 -10.09
C PHE A 152 5.56 3.86 -11.44
N ALA A 153 5.52 4.62 -12.54
CA ALA A 153 5.84 4.10 -13.88
C ALA A 153 7.29 3.57 -13.94
N THR A 154 8.25 4.32 -13.40
CA THR A 154 9.66 3.93 -13.31
C THR A 154 9.83 2.66 -12.48
N GLN A 155 9.23 2.58 -11.29
CA GLN A 155 9.32 1.38 -10.46
C GLN A 155 8.68 0.14 -11.11
N ALA A 156 7.54 0.31 -11.81
CA ALA A 156 6.91 -0.78 -12.55
C ALA A 156 7.71 -1.22 -13.78
N ALA A 157 8.46 -0.31 -14.42
CA ALA A 157 9.36 -0.64 -15.52
C ALA A 157 10.61 -1.40 -15.05
N GLN A 158 11.09 -1.11 -13.83
CA GLN A 158 12.26 -1.78 -13.24
C GLN A 158 11.95 -3.19 -12.70
N SER A 159 10.71 -3.43 -12.25
CA SER A 159 10.32 -4.70 -11.66
C SER A 159 8.83 -4.98 -11.83
N SER A 160 8.50 -6.25 -12.11
CA SER A 160 7.12 -6.73 -12.21
C SER A 160 6.40 -6.87 -10.85
N ARG A 161 7.08 -6.47 -9.75
CA ARG A 161 6.52 -6.48 -8.39
C ARG A 161 5.37 -5.48 -8.26
N LEU A 162 5.48 -4.28 -8.83
CA LEU A 162 4.41 -3.28 -8.77
C LEU A 162 3.44 -3.47 -9.94
N ARG A 163 2.20 -3.86 -9.65
CA ARG A 163 1.21 -4.23 -10.69
C ARG A 163 -0.02 -3.33 -10.74
N ARG A 164 -0.16 -2.40 -9.80
CA ARG A 164 -1.33 -1.52 -9.72
C ARG A 164 -0.96 -0.23 -9.02
N VAL A 165 -1.55 0.86 -9.52
CA VAL A 165 -1.65 2.14 -8.82
C VAL A 165 -3.05 2.67 -9.03
N SER A 166 -3.64 3.26 -7.99
CA SER A 166 -4.94 3.92 -8.05
C SER A 166 -4.79 5.29 -7.40
N PHE A 167 -4.91 6.34 -8.21
CA PHE A 167 -4.82 7.73 -7.76
C PHE A 167 -6.17 8.21 -7.24
N TRP A 168 -6.29 8.32 -5.93
CA TRP A 168 -7.43 8.90 -5.22
C TRP A 168 -7.01 9.06 -3.75
N THR A 169 -7.45 10.11 -3.08
CA THR A 169 -6.96 10.49 -1.74
C THR A 169 -7.80 9.99 -0.59
N THR A 170 -9.11 9.88 -0.78
CA THR A 170 -10.12 9.26 0.09
C THR A 170 -11.45 9.21 -0.67
N PRO A 171 -12.41 8.35 -0.29
CA PRO A 171 -13.81 8.49 -0.71
C PRO A 171 -14.46 9.83 -0.26
N ASP A 172 -13.87 10.54 0.70
CA ASP A 172 -14.37 11.81 1.26
C ASP A 172 -13.73 13.07 0.63
N GLY A 173 -12.88 12.91 -0.40
CA GLY A 173 -12.38 14.02 -1.22
C GLY A 173 -11.15 14.76 -0.67
N GLY A 174 -10.36 14.14 0.21
CA GLY A 174 -9.09 14.72 0.67
C GLY A 174 -8.56 14.24 2.01
N GLY A 175 -7.30 14.56 2.26
CA GLY A 175 -6.61 14.48 3.56
C GLY A 175 -6.13 15.86 4.01
N PRO A 176 -5.49 15.99 5.20
CA PRO A 176 -5.06 17.28 5.73
C PRO A 176 -4.21 18.07 4.73
N GLY A 177 -4.75 19.17 4.23
CA GLY A 177 -4.07 20.08 3.29
C GLY A 177 -4.18 19.72 1.81
N GLN A 178 -4.89 18.65 1.43
CA GLN A 178 -5.09 18.26 0.03
C GLN A 178 -6.52 17.78 -0.20
N ASN A 179 -7.40 18.71 -0.60
CA ASN A 179 -8.78 18.43 -0.97
C ASN A 179 -8.90 18.44 -2.49
N ALA A 180 -8.73 17.29 -3.12
CA ALA A 180 -9.14 17.08 -4.50
C ALA A 180 -10.47 16.32 -4.47
N ALA A 181 -11.58 17.05 -4.66
CA ALA A 181 -12.87 16.44 -4.88
C ALA A 181 -13.01 16.04 -6.36
N TYR A 182 -13.86 15.05 -6.64
CA TYR A 182 -14.26 14.74 -8.00
C TYR A 182 -14.76 16.01 -8.74
N PRO A 183 -14.51 16.13 -10.06
CA PRO A 183 -13.90 15.14 -10.96
C PRO A 183 -12.37 15.16 -10.98
N PHE A 184 -11.76 13.97 -11.13
CA PHE A 184 -10.32 13.82 -11.39
C PHE A 184 -10.04 13.69 -12.90
N ALA A 185 -8.86 14.12 -13.34
CA ALA A 185 -8.35 13.70 -14.63
C ALA A 185 -7.88 12.24 -14.51
N ILE A 186 -8.30 11.39 -15.43
CA ILE A 186 -7.77 10.02 -15.53
C ILE A 186 -6.44 10.13 -16.27
N GLU A 187 -5.35 10.08 -15.50
CA GLU A 187 -3.99 10.03 -16.02
C GLU A 187 -3.50 8.59 -15.92
N ASP A 188 -3.07 8.04 -17.06
CA ASP A 188 -2.56 6.68 -17.14
C ASP A 188 -1.04 6.68 -17.04
N PHE A 189 -0.54 6.17 -15.92
CA PHE A 189 0.89 5.98 -15.66
C PHE A 189 1.29 4.50 -15.67
N LEU A 190 0.35 3.57 -15.92
CA LEU A 190 0.60 2.13 -15.95
C LEU A 190 -0.29 1.38 -16.98
N PRO A 191 0.30 0.60 -17.90
CA PRO A 191 1.68 0.10 -17.86
C PRO A 191 2.70 1.13 -18.37
N ALA A 192 3.98 0.91 -18.06
CA ALA A 192 5.06 1.68 -18.67
C ALA A 192 4.92 1.65 -20.21
N PRO A 193 5.17 2.76 -20.92
CA PRO A 193 5.23 2.72 -22.38
C PRO A 193 6.18 1.61 -22.84
N PRO A 194 5.84 0.82 -23.87
CA PRO A 194 6.76 -0.18 -24.39
C PRO A 194 8.09 0.48 -24.78
N PRO A 195 9.23 -0.25 -24.65
CA PRO A 195 10.56 0.27 -24.95
C PRO A 195 10.73 0.72 -26.41
#